data_AF-X0YKS3-F1
#
_entry.id   AF-X0YKS3-F1
#
_cell.length_a   1.000
_cell.length_b   1.000
_cell.length_c   1.000
_cell.angle_alpha   90.00
_cell.angle_beta   90.00
_cell.angle_gamma   90.00
#
_symmetry.space_group_name_H-M   'P 1'
#
loop_
_entity.id
_entity.type
_entity.pdbx_description
1 polymer ?
#
loop_
_entity_poly.entity_id
_entity_poly.type
_entity_poly.pdbx_seq_one_letter_code
_entity_poly.pdbx_strand_id
1 'polypeptide(L)'
;DNRLLKKINRPCREISFDKNISGLKKLLNDFSGDIWLEIMILEGINDDLDSAYMFKNTIEDLGEGIKKIHLNTAVRPSGESYIRLPKPERLKETKGILGKKAHVIGKVSYKKYNRELVKIEKEIIELLKRRPVGMKDIASSLGLNLNEVIKIINKLLGVGEIKYSINENMKYYFKPKE
;
A
#
# COMPACT_ATOMS: atom_id res chain seq x y z
N ASP A 1 -0.46 -21.28 4.16
CA ASP A 1 -1.29 -22.47 3.85
C ASP A 1 -2.41 -22.08 2.87
N ASN A 2 -3.21 -23.06 2.43
CA ASN A 2 -4.30 -22.80 1.47
C ASN A 2 -5.47 -22.02 2.08
N ARG A 3 -5.70 -22.13 3.40
CA ARG A 3 -6.76 -21.41 4.12
C ARG A 3 -6.51 -19.91 4.10
N LEU A 4 -5.31 -19.47 4.51
CA LEU A 4 -4.93 -18.06 4.51
C LEU A 4 -4.86 -17.50 3.10
N LEU A 5 -4.31 -18.26 2.14
CA LEU A 5 -4.25 -17.83 0.74
C LEU A 5 -5.65 -17.51 0.18
N LYS A 6 -6.63 -18.38 0.42
CA LYS A 6 -8.03 -18.13 0.00
C LYS A 6 -8.67 -16.96 0.72
N LYS A 7 -8.41 -16.81 2.02
CA LYS A 7 -9.02 -15.74 2.85
C LYS A 7 -8.49 -14.35 2.47
N ILE A 8 -7.20 -14.23 2.20
CA ILE A 8 -6.52 -12.94 1.97
C ILE A 8 -6.42 -12.63 0.47
N ASN A 9 -5.83 -13.53 -0.33
CA ASN A 9 -5.53 -13.27 -1.74
C ASN A 9 -6.67 -13.66 -2.69
N ARG A 10 -7.61 -14.50 -2.24
CA ARG A 10 -8.78 -14.96 -3.03
C ARG A 10 -8.42 -15.35 -4.47
N PRO A 11 -7.45 -16.27 -4.66
CA PRO A 11 -7.02 -16.61 -6.01
C PRO A 11 -8.13 -17.35 -6.77
N CYS A 12 -8.00 -17.43 -8.11
CA CYS A 12 -8.88 -18.29 -8.90
C CYS A 12 -8.74 -19.76 -8.47
N ARG A 13 -9.77 -20.57 -8.76
CA ARG A 13 -9.88 -21.96 -8.28
C ARG A 13 -8.68 -22.85 -8.61
N GLU A 14 -7.98 -22.56 -9.70
CA GLU A 14 -6.89 -23.38 -10.22
C GLU A 14 -5.56 -23.19 -9.47
N ILE A 15 -5.45 -22.12 -8.68
CA ILE A 15 -4.24 -21.76 -7.92
C ILE A 15 -4.39 -22.24 -6.48
N SER A 16 -3.72 -23.35 -6.17
CA SER A 16 -3.50 -23.82 -4.81
C SER A 16 -2.25 -23.19 -4.21
N PHE A 17 -2.12 -23.29 -2.88
CA PHE A 17 -0.90 -22.92 -2.18
C PHE A 17 0.34 -23.62 -2.76
N ASP A 18 0.30 -24.93 -2.97
CA ASP A 18 1.45 -25.69 -3.46
C ASP A 18 1.86 -25.29 -4.89
N LYS A 19 0.88 -25.00 -5.76
CA LYS A 19 1.14 -24.47 -7.09
C LYS A 19 1.77 -23.08 -7.04
N ASN A 20 1.30 -22.23 -6.12
CA ASN A 20 1.86 -20.89 -5.92
C ASN A 20 3.32 -20.97 -5.45
N ILE A 21 3.60 -21.79 -4.43
CA ILE A 21 4.96 -22.03 -3.93
C ILE A 21 5.86 -22.62 -5.01
N SER A 22 5.38 -23.60 -5.78
CA SER A 22 6.14 -24.20 -6.89
C SER A 22 6.47 -23.18 -7.98
N GLY A 23 5.54 -22.27 -8.30
CA GLY A 23 5.78 -21.17 -9.24
C GLY A 23 6.81 -20.17 -8.72
N LEU A 24 6.75 -19.84 -7.42
CA LEU A 24 7.74 -18.97 -6.77
C LEU A 24 9.14 -19.59 -6.77
N LYS A 25 9.27 -20.90 -6.51
CA LYS A 25 10.56 -21.61 -6.60
C LYS A 25 11.15 -21.55 -8.01
N LYS A 26 10.33 -21.76 -9.05
CA LYS A 26 10.75 -21.63 -10.44
C LYS A 26 11.23 -20.21 -10.75
N LEU A 27 10.46 -19.20 -10.32
CA LEU A 27 10.84 -17.80 -10.49
C LEU A 27 12.19 -17.50 -9.82
N LEU A 28 12.41 -17.98 -8.59
CA LEU A 28 13.67 -17.78 -7.85
C LEU A 28 14.86 -18.44 -8.53
N ASN A 29 14.66 -19.59 -9.19
CA ASN A 29 15.73 -20.30 -9.91
C ASN A 29 16.07 -19.68 -11.26
N ASP A 30 15.06 -19.18 -11.98
CA ASP A 30 15.23 -18.73 -13.37
C ASP A 30 15.51 -17.23 -13.49
N PHE A 31 15.17 -16.44 -12.47
CA PHE A 31 15.34 -14.98 -12.49
C PHE A 31 16.60 -14.53 -11.74
N SER A 32 17.47 -13.78 -12.42
CA SER A 32 18.74 -13.29 -11.87
C SER A 32 18.66 -11.94 -11.13
N GLY A 33 17.49 -11.29 -11.15
CA GLY A 33 17.30 -9.99 -10.47
C GLY A 33 16.91 -10.12 -9.00
N ASP A 34 16.87 -8.99 -8.31
CA ASP A 34 16.43 -8.94 -6.91
C ASP A 34 14.92 -9.21 -6.80
N ILE A 35 14.54 -10.21 -5.98
CA ILE A 35 13.14 -10.52 -5.68
C ILE A 35 12.76 -10.00 -4.28
N TRP A 36 11.64 -9.29 -4.20
CA TRP A 36 11.05 -8.85 -2.95
C TRP A 36 9.77 -9.64 -2.69
N LEU A 37 9.71 -10.31 -1.54
CA LEU A 37 8.52 -11.05 -1.12
C LEU A 37 7.62 -10.14 -0.29
N GLU A 38 6.37 -9.98 -0.69
CA GLU A 38 5.38 -9.22 0.09
C GLU A 38 4.45 -10.17 0.87
N ILE A 39 4.25 -9.87 2.14
CA ILE A 39 3.32 -10.58 3.02
C ILE A 39 2.31 -9.58 3.57
N MET A 40 1.04 -9.77 3.27
CA MET A 40 -0.04 -8.96 3.83
C MET A 40 -0.39 -9.47 5.23
N ILE A 41 -0.27 -8.61 6.25
CA ILE A 41 -0.62 -8.91 7.64
C ILE A 41 -1.92 -8.18 8.01
N LEU A 42 -2.89 -8.94 8.52
CA LEU A 42 -4.22 -8.47 8.90
C LEU A 42 -4.56 -8.91 10.34
N GLU A 43 -5.15 -8.00 11.11
CA GLU A 43 -5.52 -8.25 12.51
C GLU A 43 -6.48 -9.44 12.63
N GLY A 44 -6.18 -10.38 13.54
CA GLY A 44 -7.03 -11.53 13.85
C GLY A 44 -7.13 -12.57 12.73
N ILE A 45 -6.29 -12.45 11.68
CA ILE A 45 -6.25 -13.39 10.55
C ILE A 45 -4.91 -14.12 10.51
N ASN A 46 -3.81 -13.37 10.53
CA ASN A 46 -2.45 -13.90 10.40
C ASN A 46 -1.39 -13.06 11.13
N ASP A 47 -1.80 -12.30 12.15
CA ASP A 47 -0.93 -11.48 13.00
C ASP A 47 -0.55 -12.17 14.33
N ASP A 48 -0.77 -13.48 14.39
CA ASP A 48 -0.34 -14.37 15.47
C ASP A 48 1.07 -14.96 15.22
N LEU A 49 1.68 -15.49 16.28
CA LEU A 49 3.04 -16.04 16.23
C LEU A 49 3.11 -17.33 15.41
N ASP A 50 2.07 -18.16 15.41
CA ASP A 50 2.06 -19.42 14.66
C ASP A 50 2.12 -19.12 13.16
N SER A 51 1.31 -18.17 12.69
CA SER A 51 1.37 -17.64 11.33
C SER A 51 2.76 -17.09 10.98
N ALA A 52 3.41 -16.37 11.90
CA ALA A 52 4.76 -15.85 11.69
C ALA A 52 5.81 -16.96 11.52
N TYR A 53 5.76 -18.02 12.32
CA TYR A 53 6.62 -19.19 12.15
C TYR A 53 6.31 -19.97 10.88
N MET A 54 5.04 -20.09 10.49
CA MET A 54 4.66 -20.68 9.21
C MET A 54 5.24 -19.90 8.01
N PHE A 55 5.22 -18.56 8.07
CA PHE A 55 5.88 -17.74 7.05
C PHE A 55 7.38 -18.00 7.00
N LYS A 56 8.04 -18.02 8.17
CA LYS A 56 9.48 -18.29 8.27
C LYS A 56 9.83 -19.62 7.60
N ASN A 57 9.18 -20.71 8.00
CA ASN A 57 9.46 -22.04 7.46
C ASN A 57 9.18 -22.10 5.95
N THR A 58 8.08 -21.49 5.49
CA THR A 58 7.76 -21.44 4.04
C THR A 58 8.83 -20.68 3.26
N ILE A 59 9.36 -19.59 3.81
CA ILE A 59 10.38 -18.76 3.16
C ILE A 59 11.74 -19.47 3.14
N GLU A 60 12.09 -20.18 4.22
CA GLU A 60 13.28 -21.01 4.27
C GLU A 60 13.19 -22.15 3.24
N ASP A 61 12.02 -22.77 3.09
CA ASP A 61 11.75 -23.81 2.08
C ASP A 61 11.77 -23.30 0.63
N LEU A 62 11.52 -22.00 0.40
CA LEU A 62 11.66 -21.37 -0.92
C LEU A 62 13.13 -21.27 -1.35
N GLY A 63 14.07 -21.29 -0.39
CA GLY A 63 15.50 -21.21 -0.62
C GLY A 63 16.03 -19.77 -0.67
N GLU A 64 17.20 -19.63 -1.28
CA GLU A 64 17.85 -18.33 -1.45
C GLU A 64 17.26 -17.56 -2.65
N GLY A 65 17.58 -16.26 -2.77
CA GLY A 65 17.10 -15.40 -3.87
C GLY A 65 16.09 -14.32 -3.45
N ILE A 66 15.38 -14.50 -2.33
CA ILE A 66 14.59 -13.40 -1.74
C ILE A 66 15.54 -12.39 -1.10
N LYS A 67 15.58 -11.18 -1.68
CA LYS A 67 16.44 -10.07 -1.22
C LYS A 67 15.83 -9.33 -0.03
N LYS A 68 14.52 -9.09 -0.08
CA LYS A 68 13.76 -8.37 0.94
C LYS A 68 12.41 -9.03 1.18
N ILE A 69 11.94 -8.93 2.41
CA ILE A 69 10.58 -9.32 2.79
C ILE A 69 9.87 -8.05 3.27
N HIS A 70 8.74 -7.73 2.66
CA HIS A 70 7.92 -6.58 3.03
C HIS A 70 6.67 -7.05 3.75
N LEU A 71 6.50 -6.61 5.00
CA LEU A 71 5.28 -6.79 5.76
C LEU A 71 4.35 -5.61 5.44
N ASN A 72 3.37 -5.88 4.59
CA ASN A 72 2.37 -4.92 4.15
C ASN A 72 1.14 -5.00 5.05
N THR A 73 0.42 -3.88 5.15
CA THR A 73 -0.85 -3.79 5.88
C THR A 73 -1.90 -3.16 4.98
N ALA A 74 -3.19 -3.30 5.33
CA ALA A 74 -4.31 -2.71 4.60
C ALA A 74 -4.43 -1.18 4.82
N VAL A 75 -3.34 -0.41 4.61
CA VAL A 75 -3.30 1.05 4.78
C VAL A 75 -4.01 1.85 3.68
N ARG A 76 -4.61 1.16 2.69
CA ARG A 76 -5.56 1.78 1.75
C ARG A 76 -6.97 1.62 2.33
N PRO A 77 -7.88 2.60 2.17
CA PRO A 77 -9.28 2.38 2.53
C PRO A 77 -9.82 1.24 1.65
N SER A 78 -9.80 0.02 2.17
CA SER A 78 -10.50 -1.11 1.59
C SER A 78 -11.99 -0.85 1.79
N GLY A 79 -12.81 -1.02 0.75
CA GLY A 79 -14.28 -0.95 0.85
C GLY A 79 -14.90 -2.06 1.72
N GLU A 80 -14.09 -2.79 2.48
CA GLU A 80 -14.46 -3.93 3.31
C GLU A 80 -14.29 -3.54 4.78
N SER A 81 -15.42 -3.38 5.49
CA SER A 81 -15.51 -2.86 6.86
C SER A 81 -14.92 -3.77 7.93
N TYR A 82 -14.63 -5.03 7.60
CA TYR A 82 -14.12 -6.03 8.55
C TYR A 82 -12.59 -6.14 8.56
N ILE A 83 -11.89 -5.46 7.64
CA ILE A 83 -10.43 -5.47 7.61
C ILE A 83 -9.90 -4.44 8.61
N ARG A 84 -9.16 -4.91 9.60
CA ARG A 84 -8.50 -4.06 10.60
C ARG A 84 -6.99 -4.15 10.49
N LEU A 85 -6.32 -3.06 10.86
CA LEU A 85 -4.86 -2.97 10.85
C LEU A 85 -4.30 -3.77 12.03
N PRO A 86 -3.28 -4.62 11.81
CA PRO A 86 -2.62 -5.32 12.90
C PRO A 86 -1.95 -4.32 13.85
N LYS A 87 -1.86 -4.71 15.13
CA LYS A 87 -1.17 -3.90 16.13
C LYS A 87 0.33 -3.77 15.78
N PRO A 88 0.97 -2.60 16.01
CA PRO A 88 2.38 -2.41 15.71
C PRO A 88 3.31 -3.44 16.37
N GLU A 89 2.96 -3.93 17.55
CA GLU A 89 3.72 -4.94 18.30
C GLU A 89 3.77 -6.26 17.54
N ARG A 90 2.64 -6.71 16.99
CA ARG A 90 2.56 -7.94 16.18
C ARG A 90 3.43 -7.86 14.94
N LEU A 91 3.43 -6.71 14.26
CA LEU A 91 4.30 -6.48 13.10
C LEU A 91 5.79 -6.54 13.49
N LYS A 92 6.17 -6.04 14.66
CA LYS A 92 7.54 -6.11 15.17
C LYS A 92 7.93 -7.54 15.52
N GLU A 93 7.04 -8.31 16.15
CA GLU A 93 7.26 -9.73 16.48
C GLU A 93 7.44 -10.56 15.21
N THR A 94 6.52 -10.44 14.24
CA THR A 94 6.64 -11.11 12.94
C THR A 94 7.94 -10.74 12.24
N LYS A 95 8.31 -9.45 12.22
CA LYS A 95 9.60 -9.00 11.68
C LYS A 95 10.78 -9.66 12.41
N GLY A 96 10.74 -9.75 13.73
CA GLY A 96 11.78 -10.38 14.54
C GLY A 96 11.99 -11.85 14.17
N ILE A 97 10.89 -12.59 13.97
CA ILE A 97 10.90 -14.00 13.57
C ILE A 97 11.47 -14.19 12.16
N LEU A 98 11.07 -13.34 11.20
CA LEU A 98 11.52 -13.40 9.81
C LEU A 98 12.95 -12.87 9.60
N GLY A 99 13.50 -12.18 10.59
CA GLY A 99 14.90 -11.75 10.62
C GLY A 99 15.21 -10.53 9.74
N LYS A 100 16.50 -10.37 9.43
CA LYS A 100 17.08 -9.12 8.89
C LYS A 100 16.53 -8.69 7.53
N LYS A 101 16.00 -9.62 6.73
CA LYS A 101 15.41 -9.32 5.41
C LYS A 101 14.02 -8.67 5.52
N ALA A 102 13.35 -8.80 6.67
CA ALA A 102 11.98 -8.32 6.87
C ALA A 102 11.90 -6.85 7.25
N HIS A 103 10.99 -6.13 6.60
CA HIS A 103 10.74 -4.71 6.79
C HIS A 103 9.24 -4.45 6.87
N VAL A 104 8.80 -3.73 7.90
CA VAL A 104 7.40 -3.28 8.02
C VAL A 104 7.21 -2.07 7.13
N ILE A 105 6.32 -2.19 6.15
CA ILE A 105 5.96 -1.10 5.25
C ILE A 105 4.69 -0.45 5.80
N GLY A 106 4.89 0.60 6.61
CA GLY A 106 3.80 1.49 7.05
C GLY A 106 3.46 2.54 6.00
N LYS A 107 2.42 3.36 6.26
CA LYS A 107 2.14 4.58 5.47
C LYS A 107 3.48 5.28 5.25
N VAL A 108 3.87 5.41 3.98
CA VAL A 108 5.05 6.15 3.57
C VAL A 108 4.91 7.54 4.18
N SER A 109 5.72 7.85 5.19
CA SER A 109 5.97 9.24 5.52
C SER A 109 6.74 9.75 4.32
N TYR A 110 6.03 10.44 3.43
CA TYR A 110 6.68 11.13 2.34
C TYR A 110 7.72 12.05 2.98
N LYS A 111 9.00 11.74 2.76
CA LYS A 111 10.09 12.67 3.09
C LYS A 111 9.68 14.00 2.49
N LYS A 112 9.69 15.05 3.32
CA LYS A 112 9.40 16.43 2.94
C LYS A 112 10.49 16.84 1.94
N TYR A 113 10.27 16.57 0.66
CA TYR A 113 11.11 17.10 -0.40
C TYR A 113 10.81 18.60 -0.47
N ASN A 114 11.84 19.46 -0.40
CA ASN A 114 11.73 20.86 -0.80
C ASN A 114 11.37 20.88 -2.29
N ARG A 115 10.07 20.80 -2.61
CA ARG A 115 9.55 20.88 -3.98
C ARG A 115 9.21 22.34 -4.26
N GLU A 116 9.63 22.84 -5.41
CA GLU A 116 9.18 24.14 -5.91
C GLU A 116 7.66 24.13 -6.08
N LEU A 117 6.99 25.20 -5.63
CA LEU A 117 5.52 25.35 -5.65
C LEU A 117 4.91 25.05 -7.03
N VAL A 118 5.58 25.44 -8.11
CA VAL A 118 5.14 25.22 -9.50
C VAL A 118 5.04 23.73 -9.85
N LYS A 119 5.93 22.89 -9.30
CA LYS A 119 5.91 21.44 -9.54
C LYS A 119 4.74 20.78 -8.82
N ILE A 120 4.42 21.25 -7.61
CA ILE A 120 3.31 20.74 -6.80
C ILE A 120 1.97 21.08 -7.45
N GLU A 121 1.82 22.29 -7.99
CA GLU A 121 0.61 22.71 -8.72
C GLU A 121 0.30 21.76 -9.90
N LYS A 122 1.32 21.43 -10.71
CA LYS A 122 1.17 20.48 -11.82
C LYS A 122 0.78 19.08 -11.36
N GLU A 123 1.39 18.58 -10.28
CA GLU A 123 1.06 17.27 -9.71
C GLU A 123 -0.39 17.20 -9.20
N ILE A 124 -0.89 18.27 -8.56
CA ILE A 124 -2.29 18.37 -8.14
C ILE A 124 -3.21 18.37 -9.36
N ILE A 125 -2.90 19.13 -10.41
CA ILE A 125 -3.71 19.16 -11.63
C ILE A 125 -3.78 17.78 -12.29
N GLU A 126 -2.65 17.09 -12.45
CA GLU A 126 -2.61 15.74 -13.03
C GLU A 126 -3.39 14.71 -12.18
N LEU A 127 -3.34 14.83 -10.86
CA LEU A 127 -4.18 14.02 -9.97
C LEU A 127 -5.68 14.29 -10.22
N LEU A 128 -6.07 15.56 -10.33
CA LEU A 128 -7.45 15.99 -10.50
C LEU A 128 -8.02 15.77 -11.91
N LYS A 129 -7.17 15.62 -12.94
CA LYS A 129 -7.55 15.15 -14.28
C LYS A 129 -7.98 13.69 -14.28
N ARG A 130 -7.37 12.87 -13.42
CA ARG A 130 -7.64 11.42 -13.38
C ARG A 130 -8.91 11.08 -12.62
N ARG A 131 -9.23 11.82 -11.55
CA ARG A 131 -10.42 11.59 -10.71
C ARG A 131 -10.73 12.80 -9.81
N PRO A 132 -11.98 13.00 -9.37
CA PRO A 132 -12.29 13.90 -8.27
C PRO A 132 -11.68 13.42 -6.94
N VAL A 133 -11.06 14.32 -6.17
CA VAL A 133 -10.37 13.97 -4.92
C VAL A 133 -10.64 15.01 -3.83
N GLY A 134 -10.79 14.54 -2.58
CA GLY A 134 -10.93 15.39 -1.40
C GLY A 134 -9.60 16.00 -0.95
N MET A 135 -9.64 17.14 -0.27
CA MET A 135 -8.43 17.89 0.11
C MET A 135 -7.45 17.10 1.00
N LYS A 136 -7.98 16.31 1.96
CA LYS A 136 -7.18 15.44 2.84
C LYS A 136 -6.49 14.32 2.05
N ASP A 137 -7.14 13.84 1.00
CA ASP A 137 -6.60 12.79 0.14
C ASP A 137 -5.54 13.31 -0.82
N ILE A 138 -5.65 14.57 -1.27
CA ILE A 138 -4.58 15.24 -2.04
C ILE A 138 -3.33 15.37 -1.16
N ALA A 139 -3.49 15.85 0.08
CA ALA A 139 -2.39 15.98 1.03
C ALA A 139 -1.70 14.65 1.31
N SER A 140 -2.48 13.59 1.56
CA SER A 140 -1.92 12.26 1.82
C SER A 140 -1.30 11.61 0.59
N SER A 141 -1.85 11.83 -0.62
CA SER A 141 -1.33 11.24 -1.87
C SER A 141 -0.02 11.89 -2.32
N LEU A 142 0.14 13.19 -2.10
CA LEU A 142 1.32 13.94 -2.55
C LEU A 142 2.35 14.18 -1.43
N GLY A 143 2.04 13.79 -0.20
CA GLY A 143 2.94 13.99 0.95
C GLY A 143 3.06 15.43 1.41
N LEU A 144 2.00 16.22 1.23
CA LEU A 144 1.96 17.65 1.49
C LEU A 144 1.28 17.97 2.82
N ASN A 145 1.62 19.11 3.42
CA ASN A 145 0.82 19.64 4.53
C ASN A 145 -0.55 20.10 4.00
N LEU A 146 -1.61 19.87 4.77
CA LEU A 146 -2.95 20.34 4.45
C LEU A 146 -3.00 21.85 4.16
N ASN A 147 -2.22 22.67 4.88
CA ASN A 147 -2.15 24.11 4.65
C ASN A 147 -1.54 24.47 3.28
N GLU A 148 -0.56 23.70 2.82
CA GLU A 148 0.04 23.87 1.48
C GLU A 148 -0.98 23.51 0.39
N VAL A 149 -1.72 22.42 0.59
CA VAL A 149 -2.81 22.01 -0.31
C VAL A 149 -3.92 23.05 -0.35
N ILE A 150 -4.34 23.59 0.80
CA ILE A 150 -5.36 24.66 0.87
C ILE A 150 -4.94 25.85 0.03
N LYS A 151 -3.69 26.32 0.18
CA LYS A 151 -3.17 27.47 -0.56
C LYS A 151 -3.21 27.23 -2.08
N ILE A 152 -2.77 26.07 -2.52
CA ILE A 152 -2.73 25.71 -3.95
C ILE A 152 -4.14 25.53 -4.52
N ILE A 153 -5.01 24.81 -3.83
CA ILE A 153 -6.40 24.60 -4.26
C ILE A 153 -7.15 25.93 -4.37
N ASN A 154 -6.99 26.84 -3.40
CA ASN A 154 -7.61 28.16 -3.47
C ASN A 154 -7.11 28.97 -4.66
N LYS A 155 -5.80 28.93 -4.95
CA LYS A 155 -5.23 29.55 -6.16
C LYS A 155 -5.85 28.97 -7.43
N LEU A 156 -5.88 27.64 -7.57
CA LEU A 156 -6.40 26.95 -8.75
C LEU A 156 -7.90 27.16 -8.96
N LEU A 157 -8.68 27.23 -7.88
CA LEU A 157 -10.10 27.62 -7.95
C LEU A 157 -10.26 29.07 -8.40
N GLY A 158 -9.43 29.98 -7.87
CA GLY A 158 -9.47 31.41 -8.20
C GLY A 158 -9.21 31.71 -9.67
N VAL A 159 -8.33 30.94 -10.32
CA VAL A 159 -8.06 31.05 -11.77
C VAL A 159 -8.99 30.19 -12.64
N GLY A 160 -9.96 29.48 -12.04
CA GLY A 160 -10.91 28.63 -12.77
C GLY A 160 -10.32 27.34 -13.36
N GLU A 161 -9.08 27.00 -12.99
CA GLU A 161 -8.39 25.81 -13.48
C GLU A 161 -9.06 24.52 -12.98
N ILE A 162 -9.63 24.53 -11.78
CA ILE A 162 -10.33 23.38 -11.20
C ILE A 162 -11.73 23.79 -10.71
N LYS A 163 -12.62 22.80 -10.54
CA LYS A 163 -13.93 22.96 -9.93
C LYS A 163 -14.08 22.01 -8.73
N TYR A 164 -15.16 22.17 -7.99
CA TYR A 164 -15.52 21.24 -6.93
C TYR A 164 -16.99 20.82 -7.02
N SER A 165 -17.28 19.65 -6.49
CA SER A 165 -18.63 19.15 -6.22
C SER A 165 -18.75 18.77 -4.75
N ILE A 166 -19.99 18.71 -4.27
CA ILE A 166 -20.31 18.27 -2.92
C ILE A 166 -21.03 16.93 -3.04
N ASN A 167 -20.53 15.91 -2.34
CA ASN A 167 -21.19 14.62 -2.21
C ASN A 167 -21.10 14.17 -0.75
N GLU A 168 -22.20 13.71 -0.16
CA GLU A 168 -22.26 13.25 1.25
C GLU A 168 -21.59 14.23 2.25
N ASN A 169 -21.86 15.54 2.12
CA ASN A 169 -21.24 16.63 2.90
C ASN A 169 -19.71 16.78 2.76
N MET A 170 -19.08 16.12 1.79
CA MET A 170 -17.66 16.25 1.48
C MET A 170 -17.43 16.98 0.15
N LYS A 171 -16.44 17.88 0.13
CA LYS A 171 -15.99 18.58 -1.09
C LYS A 171 -14.95 17.75 -1.84
N TYR A 172 -15.23 17.49 -3.11
CA TYR A 172 -14.31 16.84 -4.05
C TYR A 172 -13.91 17.84 -5.13
N TYR A 173 -12.61 17.99 -5.35
CA TYR A 173 -12.05 18.86 -6.40
C TYR A 173 -11.78 18.04 -7.65
N PHE A 174 -11.91 18.63 -8.83
CA PHE A 174 -11.63 17.99 -10.11
C PHE A 174 -11.24 19.00 -11.19
N LYS A 175 -10.48 18.56 -12.19
CA LYS A 175 -10.21 19.35 -13.41
C LYS A 175 -11.36 19.11 -14.39
N PRO A 176 -12.12 20.14 -14.82
CA PRO A 176 -13.11 19.98 -15.88
C PRO A 176 -12.45 19.46 -17.15
N LYS A 177 -13.12 18.56 -17.87
CA LYS A 177 -12.72 18.23 -19.23
C LYS A 177 -12.97 19.48 -20.09
N GLU A 178 -12.00 19.81 -20.94
CA GLU A 178 -12.20 20.79 -22.03
C GLU A 178 -13.31 20.34 -22.97
#